data_AF-A0A9W5TUW8-F1
#
_entry.id   AF-A0A9W5TUW8-F1
#
_cell.length_a   1.000
_cell.length_b   1.000
_cell.length_c   1.000
_cell.angle_alpha   90.00
_cell.angle_beta   90.00
_cell.angle_gamma   90.00
#
_symmetry.space_group_name_H-M   'P 1'
#
loop_
_entity.id
_entity.type
_entity.pdbx_description
1 polymer ?
#
loop_
_entity_poly.entity_id
_entity_poly.type
_entity_poly.pdbx_seq_one_letter_code
_entity_poly.pdbx_strand_id
1 'polypeptide(L)'
;MKNFILAMTGVMVIGLVIASFFYQNHSKTLSMPWYTAIEEQAAQQEQTEEPVQQLYAEHTIDYSLQNDQLNITFDKGKNWINVPIDKDKLFAGDYNGSEQELIDDSYILTKNRVAFLYSEGANWESQKIVLTYSLDQGNTWEDSVVTDPYPSIRFRKVAFLNDDFGYVIVSGDRTMSQEGLSVFLTHDGGKSWEKTNGPDTTRLIADGGFVDKDTGFLSFGTINPEDPDVYVTQDAGNSWEKATFNVPEKYDLIFVSAEVPMKEGDHLAVLVNQGPNGDYLGGKVKGKFISKDNGQTWDFSKEVESNETDE
;
A
#
# COMPACT_ATOMS: atom_id res chain seq x y z
N MET A 1 -57.43 -44.40 -32.36
CA MET A 1 -56.68 -43.20 -32.79
C MET A 1 -55.70 -42.65 -31.75
N LYS A 2 -55.69 -43.11 -30.48
CA LYS A 2 -54.69 -42.65 -29.48
C LYS A 2 -53.34 -43.41 -29.55
N ASN A 3 -53.35 -44.71 -29.90
CA ASN A 3 -52.13 -45.53 -29.94
C ASN A 3 -51.29 -45.32 -31.23
N PHE A 4 -51.86 -44.72 -32.28
CA PHE A 4 -51.14 -44.47 -33.53
C PHE A 4 -50.32 -43.17 -33.49
N ILE A 5 -50.79 -42.16 -32.75
CA ILE A 5 -50.09 -40.87 -32.58
C ILE A 5 -48.89 -41.01 -31.61
N LEU A 6 -48.99 -41.88 -30.60
CA LEU A 6 -47.91 -42.22 -29.68
C LEU A 6 -46.78 -43.05 -30.35
N ALA A 7 -47.12 -43.93 -31.28
CA ALA A 7 -46.11 -44.68 -32.04
C ALA A 7 -45.32 -43.78 -33.01
N MET A 8 -45.97 -42.79 -33.61
CA MET A 8 -45.33 -41.89 -34.58
C MET A 8 -44.39 -40.87 -33.93
N THR A 9 -44.68 -40.45 -32.68
CA THR A 9 -43.80 -39.56 -31.90
C THR A 9 -42.55 -40.28 -31.37
N GLY A 10 -42.66 -41.57 -31.02
CA GLY A 10 -41.50 -42.37 -30.60
C GLY A 10 -40.44 -42.56 -31.70
N VAL A 11 -40.86 -42.72 -32.96
CA VAL A 11 -39.93 -42.92 -34.10
C VAL A 11 -39.16 -41.64 -34.44
N MET A 12 -39.77 -40.46 -34.29
CA MET A 12 -39.11 -39.17 -34.55
C MET A 12 -38.02 -38.85 -33.53
N VAL A 13 -38.24 -39.16 -32.25
CA VAL A 13 -37.26 -38.92 -31.18
C VAL A 13 -36.07 -39.87 -31.30
N ILE A 14 -36.28 -41.13 -31.66
CA ILE A 14 -35.20 -42.11 -31.89
C ILE A 14 -34.34 -41.69 -33.09
N GLY A 15 -34.95 -41.17 -34.17
CA GLY A 15 -34.22 -40.65 -35.33
C GLY A 15 -33.29 -39.49 -35.01
N LEU A 16 -33.71 -38.57 -34.14
CA LEU A 16 -32.91 -37.40 -33.73
C LEU A 16 -31.72 -37.80 -32.82
N VAL A 17 -31.91 -38.79 -31.94
CA VAL A 17 -30.83 -39.29 -31.08
C VAL A 17 -29.79 -40.06 -31.90
N ILE A 18 -30.22 -40.86 -32.88
CA ILE A 18 -29.31 -41.58 -33.78
C ILE A 18 -28.54 -40.58 -34.66
N ALA A 19 -29.21 -39.56 -35.23
CA ALA A 19 -28.54 -38.53 -36.03
C ALA A 19 -27.50 -37.75 -35.20
N SER A 20 -27.81 -37.43 -33.93
CA SER A 20 -26.89 -36.75 -33.02
C SER A 20 -25.69 -37.63 -32.67
N PHE A 21 -25.91 -38.93 -32.44
CA PHE A 21 -24.85 -39.90 -32.18
C PHE A 21 -23.93 -40.11 -33.40
N PHE A 22 -24.49 -40.18 -34.61
CA PHE A 22 -23.69 -40.22 -35.84
C PHE A 22 -22.93 -38.92 -36.09
N TYR A 23 -23.51 -37.76 -35.76
CA TYR A 23 -22.82 -36.48 -35.90
C TYR A 23 -21.64 -36.34 -34.94
N GLN A 24 -21.83 -36.69 -33.66
CA GLN A 24 -20.75 -36.69 -32.65
C GLN A 24 -19.66 -37.73 -32.92
N ASN A 25 -20.03 -38.90 -33.46
CA ASN A 25 -19.07 -39.98 -33.72
C ASN A 25 -18.35 -39.84 -35.08
N HIS A 26 -18.80 -38.92 -35.95
CA HIS A 26 -18.19 -38.66 -37.25
C HIS A 26 -17.38 -37.36 -37.32
N SER A 27 -17.40 -36.52 -36.28
CA SER A 27 -16.41 -35.44 -36.14
C SER A 27 -15.06 -36.01 -35.69
N LYS A 28 -14.47 -36.87 -36.53
CA LYS A 28 -13.03 -37.07 -36.51
C LYS A 28 -12.42 -35.74 -36.90
N THR A 29 -11.61 -35.18 -36.02
CA THR A 29 -10.74 -34.04 -36.29
C THR A 29 -9.95 -34.34 -37.56
N LEU A 30 -10.33 -33.67 -38.65
CA LEU A 30 -9.42 -33.45 -39.77
C LEU A 30 -8.40 -32.43 -39.27
N SER A 31 -7.33 -32.91 -38.63
CA SER A 31 -6.18 -32.04 -38.39
C SER A 31 -5.57 -31.71 -39.74
N MET A 32 -5.77 -30.47 -40.17
CA MET A 32 -5.10 -29.96 -41.36
C MET A 32 -3.60 -29.84 -41.04
N PRO A 33 -2.67 -30.27 -41.93
CA PRO A 33 -1.23 -30.26 -41.65
C PRO A 33 -0.67 -28.89 -41.24
N TRP A 34 -1.31 -27.81 -41.66
CA TRP A 34 -0.92 -26.44 -41.30
C TRP A 34 -1.34 -26.05 -39.88
N TYR A 35 -2.36 -26.69 -39.29
CA TYR A 35 -2.80 -26.42 -37.93
C TYR A 35 -1.86 -27.07 -36.91
N THR A 36 -1.44 -28.31 -37.16
CA THR A 36 -0.43 -29.02 -36.35
C THR A 36 0.93 -28.34 -36.41
N ALA A 37 1.31 -27.78 -37.56
CA ALA A 37 2.55 -27.01 -37.70
C ALA A 37 2.51 -25.68 -36.90
N ILE A 38 1.34 -25.05 -36.78
CA ILE A 38 1.16 -23.86 -35.95
C ILE A 38 1.19 -24.23 -34.46
N GLU A 39 0.60 -25.36 -34.05
CA GLU A 39 0.70 -25.86 -32.68
C GLU A 39 2.13 -26.29 -32.31
N GLU A 40 2.88 -26.93 -33.22
CA GLU A 40 4.30 -27.25 -33.01
C GLU A 40 5.18 -26.00 -32.97
N GLN A 41 4.90 -24.98 -33.81
CA GLN A 41 5.61 -23.70 -33.76
C GLN A 41 5.25 -22.89 -32.51
N ALA A 42 4.00 -22.92 -32.06
CA ALA A 42 3.57 -22.30 -30.81
C ALA A 42 4.20 -23.00 -29.60
N ALA A 43 4.22 -24.34 -29.59
CA ALA A 43 4.87 -25.12 -28.54
C ALA A 43 6.41 -24.96 -28.54
N GLN A 44 7.04 -24.73 -29.70
CA GLN A 44 8.46 -24.41 -29.79
C GLN A 44 8.78 -22.95 -29.42
N GLN A 45 7.84 -22.02 -29.62
CA GLN A 45 7.99 -20.63 -29.19
C GLN A 45 7.77 -20.45 -27.68
N GLU A 46 6.89 -21.25 -27.07
CA GLU A 46 6.66 -21.27 -25.61
C GLU A 46 7.82 -21.90 -24.80
N GLN A 47 8.83 -22.46 -25.46
CA GLN A 47 9.99 -23.08 -24.81
C GLN A 47 11.26 -22.22 -24.85
N THR A 48 11.09 -20.90 -24.95
CA THR A 48 12.17 -19.95 -24.65
C THR A 48 12.03 -19.57 -23.19
N GLU A 49 12.65 -20.34 -22.28
CA GLU A 49 12.85 -19.87 -20.90
C GLU A 49 13.58 -18.53 -21.01
N GLU A 50 12.91 -17.43 -20.68
CA GLU A 50 13.59 -16.15 -20.51
C GLU A 50 14.74 -16.38 -19.52
N PRO A 51 15.94 -15.88 -19.79
CA PRO A 51 17.06 -16.07 -18.88
C PRO A 51 16.65 -15.53 -17.51
N VAL A 52 16.61 -16.41 -16.50
CA VAL A 52 16.28 -16.05 -15.11
C VAL A 52 17.15 -14.86 -14.73
N GLN A 53 16.56 -13.67 -14.64
CA GLN A 53 17.27 -12.49 -14.21
C GLN A 53 17.74 -12.75 -12.78
N GLN A 54 19.06 -12.63 -12.56
CA GLN A 54 19.62 -12.75 -11.23
C GLN A 54 19.12 -11.59 -10.37
N LEU A 55 18.41 -11.94 -9.30
CA LEU A 55 17.99 -10.99 -8.29
C LEU A 55 19.23 -10.37 -7.61
N TYR A 56 19.19 -9.05 -7.44
CA TYR A 56 20.25 -8.27 -6.84
C TYR A 56 19.75 -7.59 -5.56
N ALA A 57 20.63 -7.46 -4.57
CA ALA A 57 20.36 -6.78 -3.31
C ALA A 57 21.52 -5.82 -2.97
N GLU A 58 21.18 -4.58 -2.68
CA GLU A 58 22.11 -3.55 -2.23
C GLU A 58 22.45 -3.74 -0.75
N HIS A 59 21.43 -4.07 0.04
CA HIS A 59 21.50 -4.18 1.49
C HIS A 59 21.43 -5.63 1.99
N THR A 60 21.76 -5.84 3.27
CA THR A 60 21.69 -7.19 3.88
C THR A 60 20.25 -7.69 3.94
N ILE A 61 19.33 -6.83 4.37
CA ILE A 61 17.89 -7.07 4.30
C ILE A 61 17.39 -6.20 3.16
N ASP A 62 16.77 -6.81 2.17
CA ASP A 62 16.38 -6.12 0.94
C ASP A 62 15.21 -6.85 0.26
N TYR A 63 14.62 -6.23 -0.76
CA TYR A 63 13.57 -6.81 -1.57
C TYR A 63 13.87 -6.75 -3.08
N SER A 64 13.10 -7.50 -3.85
CA SER A 64 13.10 -7.42 -5.31
C SER A 64 11.69 -7.62 -5.85
N LEU A 65 11.33 -6.86 -6.88
CA LEU A 65 10.06 -6.93 -7.61
C LEU A 65 10.22 -7.48 -9.04
N GLN A 66 11.33 -8.18 -9.32
CA GLN A 66 11.60 -8.80 -10.62
C GLN A 66 10.75 -10.06 -10.82
N ASN A 67 10.58 -10.46 -12.09
CA ASN A 67 9.81 -11.64 -12.49
C ASN A 67 8.35 -11.62 -12.00
N ASP A 68 7.77 -10.43 -11.89
CA ASP A 68 6.39 -10.21 -11.42
C ASP A 68 6.10 -10.75 -10.01
N GLN A 69 7.14 -10.84 -9.18
CA GLN A 69 7.06 -11.39 -7.83
C GLN A 69 7.78 -10.50 -6.84
N LEU A 70 7.21 -10.39 -5.65
CA LEU A 70 7.89 -9.83 -4.49
C LEU A 70 8.74 -10.91 -3.83
N ASN A 71 10.05 -10.67 -3.76
CA ASN A 71 11.00 -11.51 -3.06
C ASN A 71 11.76 -10.70 -2.01
N ILE A 72 12.11 -11.31 -0.89
CA ILE A 72 12.93 -10.70 0.16
C ILE A 72 14.20 -11.50 0.41
N THR A 73 15.23 -10.84 0.92
CA THR A 73 16.47 -11.45 1.36
C THR A 73 16.88 -10.94 2.73
N PHE A 74 17.62 -11.75 3.48
CA PHE A 74 18.22 -11.39 4.77
C PHE A 74 19.75 -11.58 4.78
N ASP A 75 20.34 -11.92 3.64
CA ASP A 75 21.74 -12.26 3.51
C ASP A 75 22.42 -11.65 2.28
N LYS A 76 21.92 -10.47 1.88
CA LYS A 76 22.42 -9.70 0.73
C LYS A 76 22.29 -10.46 -0.59
N GLY A 77 21.12 -11.04 -0.82
CA GLY A 77 20.74 -11.67 -2.08
C GLY A 77 21.38 -13.04 -2.33
N LYS A 78 21.94 -13.70 -1.32
CA LYS A 78 22.43 -15.08 -1.47
C LYS A 78 21.27 -16.07 -1.49
N ASN A 79 20.26 -15.80 -0.67
CA ASN A 79 19.00 -16.52 -0.67
C ASN A 79 17.85 -15.52 -0.79
N TRP A 80 16.81 -15.95 -1.50
CA TRP A 80 15.60 -15.20 -1.76
C TRP A 80 14.38 -16.01 -1.33
N ILE A 81 13.46 -15.34 -0.67
CA ILE A 81 12.21 -15.90 -0.18
C ILE A 81 11.08 -15.17 -0.91
N ASN A 82 10.22 -15.93 -1.58
CA ASN A 82 9.04 -15.37 -2.21
C ASN A 82 8.04 -14.96 -1.12
N VAL A 83 7.53 -13.73 -1.23
CA VAL A 83 6.46 -13.21 -0.38
C VAL A 83 5.13 -13.65 -1.03
N PRO A 84 4.19 -14.24 -0.28
CA PRO A 84 2.96 -14.81 -0.82
C PRO A 84 1.90 -13.73 -1.14
N ILE A 85 2.29 -12.69 -1.88
CA ILE A 85 1.44 -11.56 -2.28
C ILE A 85 1.63 -11.34 -3.78
N ASP A 86 0.52 -11.27 -4.52
CA ASP A 86 0.54 -10.90 -5.93
C ASP A 86 0.99 -9.44 -6.07
N LYS A 87 1.94 -9.19 -6.97
CA LYS A 87 2.58 -7.88 -7.13
C LYS A 87 1.57 -6.74 -7.32
N ASP A 88 0.55 -6.95 -8.16
CA ASP A 88 -0.48 -5.96 -8.47
C ASP A 88 -1.21 -5.42 -7.23
N LYS A 89 -1.36 -6.25 -6.18
CA LYS A 89 -2.05 -5.85 -4.95
C LYS A 89 -1.30 -4.77 -4.19
N LEU A 90 0.04 -4.80 -4.23
CA LEU A 90 0.92 -3.83 -3.56
C LEU A 90 0.72 -2.42 -4.11
N PHE A 91 0.33 -2.33 -5.38
CA PHE A 91 0.15 -1.07 -6.11
C PHE A 91 -1.33 -0.71 -6.34
N ALA A 92 -2.26 -1.57 -5.97
CA ALA A 92 -3.69 -1.32 -6.12
C ALA A 92 -4.13 -0.02 -5.42
N GLY A 93 -4.99 0.74 -6.09
CA GLY A 93 -5.55 2.00 -5.57
C GLY A 93 -5.37 3.17 -6.54
N ASP A 94 -5.37 4.39 -6.01
CA ASP A 94 -5.03 5.64 -6.72
C ASP A 94 -3.51 5.88 -6.66
N TYR A 95 -2.75 4.89 -7.12
CA TYR A 95 -1.29 4.97 -7.29
C TYR A 95 -0.96 5.13 -8.77
N ASN A 96 -0.04 6.04 -9.08
CA ASN A 96 0.36 6.35 -10.46
C ASN A 96 1.90 6.34 -10.64
N GLY A 97 2.62 5.67 -9.73
CA GLY A 97 4.08 5.54 -9.80
C GLY A 97 4.53 4.44 -10.77
N SER A 98 5.84 4.14 -10.79
CA SER A 98 6.43 3.23 -11.77
C SER A 98 6.13 1.74 -11.54
N GLU A 99 5.68 1.36 -10.33
CA GLU A 99 5.51 -0.04 -9.88
C GLU A 99 6.81 -0.88 -10.01
N GLN A 100 7.95 -0.20 -10.06
CA GLN A 100 9.29 -0.80 -10.08
C GLN A 100 9.89 -0.91 -8.68
N GLU A 101 9.44 -0.05 -7.78
CA GLU A 101 9.84 0.02 -6.37
C GLU A 101 8.58 -0.04 -5.51
N LEU A 102 8.68 -0.59 -4.30
CA LEU A 102 7.57 -0.59 -3.35
C LEU A 102 7.21 0.86 -2.99
N ILE A 103 5.94 1.08 -2.68
CA ILE A 103 5.48 2.40 -2.23
C ILE A 103 6.14 2.68 -0.88
N ASP A 104 6.79 3.83 -0.74
CA ASP A 104 7.38 4.25 0.53
C ASP A 104 6.35 4.18 1.67
N ASP A 105 6.83 3.85 2.86
CA ASP A 105 6.02 3.66 4.07
C ASP A 105 4.95 2.54 4.01
N SER A 106 4.78 1.85 2.88
CA SER A 106 3.81 0.76 2.75
C SER A 106 4.34 -0.61 3.21
N TYR A 107 5.55 -0.67 3.74
CA TYR A 107 6.19 -1.92 4.12
C TYR A 107 7.21 -1.73 5.25
N ILE A 108 7.56 -2.83 5.90
CA ILE A 108 8.59 -2.89 6.94
C ILE A 108 9.55 -4.01 6.55
N LEU A 109 10.85 -3.71 6.53
CA LEU A 109 11.91 -4.69 6.30
C LEU A 109 12.93 -4.63 7.43
N THR A 110 12.72 -5.47 8.44
CA THR A 110 13.68 -5.65 9.54
C THR A 110 13.92 -7.13 9.76
N LYS A 111 14.95 -7.45 10.56
CA LYS A 111 15.26 -8.84 10.89
C LYS A 111 14.13 -9.55 11.64
N ASN A 112 13.41 -8.79 12.49
CA ASN A 112 12.41 -9.35 13.41
C ASN A 112 10.98 -9.22 12.88
N ARG A 113 10.75 -8.35 11.89
CA ARG A 113 9.45 -8.11 11.28
C ARG A 113 9.63 -7.71 9.83
N VAL A 114 8.97 -8.47 8.96
CA VAL A 114 8.69 -8.06 7.59
C VAL A 114 7.19 -7.91 7.45
N ALA A 115 6.72 -6.81 6.87
CA ALA A 115 5.29 -6.57 6.69
C ALA A 115 5.03 -5.76 5.42
N PHE A 116 3.91 -6.03 4.75
CA PHE A 116 3.48 -5.34 3.53
C PHE A 116 2.01 -4.94 3.66
N LEU A 117 1.74 -3.64 3.56
CA LEU A 117 0.41 -3.05 3.63
C LEU A 117 -0.13 -2.82 2.21
N TYR A 118 -1.24 -3.45 1.88
CA TYR A 118 -1.79 -3.39 0.53
C TYR A 118 -3.32 -3.46 0.53
N SER A 119 -3.90 -3.25 -0.65
CA SER A 119 -5.34 -3.39 -0.85
C SER A 119 -5.66 -4.63 -1.66
N GLU A 120 -6.69 -5.35 -1.24
CA GLU A 120 -7.17 -6.54 -1.93
C GLU A 120 -8.69 -6.50 -2.02
N GLY A 121 -9.24 -6.94 -3.14
CA GLY A 121 -10.68 -7.07 -3.37
C GLY A 121 -10.99 -7.01 -4.86
N ALA A 122 -12.03 -7.72 -5.29
CA ALA A 122 -12.38 -7.78 -6.71
C ALA A 122 -13.17 -6.55 -7.20
N ASN A 123 -13.77 -5.81 -6.27
CA ASN A 123 -14.60 -4.64 -6.52
C ASN A 123 -14.67 -3.74 -5.28
N TRP A 124 -15.31 -2.58 -5.43
CA TRP A 124 -15.44 -1.57 -4.37
C TRP A 124 -16.18 -2.05 -3.11
N GLU A 125 -17.00 -3.11 -3.19
CA GLU A 125 -17.75 -3.67 -2.04
C GLU A 125 -16.91 -4.67 -1.22
N SER A 126 -15.88 -5.24 -1.83
CA SER A 126 -15.01 -6.28 -1.24
C SER A 126 -13.56 -5.82 -1.08
N GLN A 127 -13.29 -4.55 -1.37
CA GLN A 127 -11.97 -3.96 -1.21
C GLN A 127 -11.69 -3.76 0.27
N LYS A 128 -10.58 -4.31 0.74
CA LYS A 128 -10.10 -4.24 2.11
C LYS A 128 -8.64 -3.82 2.14
N ILE A 129 -8.18 -3.39 3.31
CA ILE A 129 -6.77 -3.14 3.59
C ILE A 129 -6.22 -4.30 4.41
N VAL A 130 -5.15 -4.90 3.92
CA VAL A 130 -4.53 -6.10 4.50
C VAL A 130 -3.08 -5.79 4.81
N LEU A 131 -2.62 -6.25 5.98
CA LEU A 131 -1.22 -6.33 6.34
C LEU A 131 -0.80 -7.80 6.35
N THR A 132 0.04 -8.20 5.41
CA THR A 132 0.68 -9.53 5.43
C THR A 132 2.06 -9.39 6.04
N TYR A 133 2.37 -10.19 7.04
CA TYR A 133 3.63 -10.08 7.77
C TYR A 133 4.23 -11.43 8.15
N SER A 134 5.53 -11.39 8.45
CA SER A 134 6.31 -12.49 8.99
C SER A 134 7.17 -11.98 10.15
N LEU A 135 7.25 -12.78 11.22
CA LEU A 135 8.07 -12.51 12.40
C LEU A 135 9.26 -13.47 12.53
N ASP A 136 9.45 -14.35 11.54
CA ASP A 136 10.45 -15.41 11.56
C ASP A 136 11.29 -15.45 10.28
N GLN A 137 11.57 -14.27 9.73
CA GLN A 137 12.38 -14.07 8.52
C GLN A 137 11.79 -14.73 7.26
N GLY A 138 10.46 -14.72 7.13
CA GLY A 138 9.75 -15.23 5.95
C GLY A 138 9.52 -16.74 5.94
N ASN A 139 9.73 -17.44 7.07
CA ASN A 139 9.45 -18.88 7.16
C ASN A 139 7.94 -19.14 7.27
N THR A 140 7.21 -18.31 8.01
CA THR A 140 5.74 -18.29 8.04
C THR A 140 5.20 -16.88 7.77
N TRP A 141 3.97 -16.84 7.27
CA TRP A 141 3.26 -15.61 6.92
C TRP A 141 1.87 -15.61 7.55
N GLU A 142 1.45 -14.45 8.03
CA GLU A 142 0.13 -14.19 8.59
C GLU A 142 -0.50 -12.99 7.88
N ASP A 143 -1.80 -13.07 7.62
CA ASP A 143 -2.59 -11.98 7.08
C ASP A 143 -3.45 -11.37 8.18
N SER A 144 -3.41 -10.05 8.31
CA SER A 144 -4.27 -9.28 9.20
C SER A 144 -5.10 -8.29 8.39
N VAL A 145 -6.42 -8.37 8.55
CA VAL A 145 -7.33 -7.40 7.93
C VAL A 145 -7.36 -6.16 8.81
N VAL A 146 -6.82 -5.05 8.30
CA VAL A 146 -6.83 -3.76 8.99
C VAL A 146 -8.22 -3.16 8.97
N THR A 147 -8.89 -3.23 7.83
CA THR A 147 -10.28 -2.76 7.66
C THR A 147 -10.92 -3.36 6.42
N ASP A 148 -12.22 -3.62 6.51
CA ASP A 148 -13.07 -4.15 5.44
C ASP A 148 -14.52 -3.65 5.63
N PRO A 149 -15.14 -2.96 4.65
CA PRO A 149 -14.55 -2.52 3.38
C PRO A 149 -13.70 -1.25 3.54
N TYR A 150 -12.94 -0.91 2.50
CA TYR A 150 -12.22 0.36 2.35
C TYR A 150 -12.22 0.80 0.88
N PRO A 151 -12.42 2.10 0.58
CA PRO A 151 -12.41 2.60 -0.79
C PRO A 151 -11.03 2.45 -1.44
N SER A 152 -10.94 2.81 -2.73
CA SER A 152 -9.66 2.88 -3.43
C SER A 152 -8.66 3.75 -2.68
N ILE A 153 -7.55 3.14 -2.27
CA ILE A 153 -6.54 3.72 -1.39
C ILE A 153 -5.58 4.63 -2.17
N ARG A 154 -5.29 5.82 -1.65
CA ARG A 154 -4.32 6.76 -2.21
C ARG A 154 -3.05 6.82 -1.37
N PHE A 155 -3.20 7.16 -0.09
CA PHE A 155 -2.09 7.18 0.88
C PHE A 155 -2.11 5.92 1.73
N ARG A 156 -0.92 5.41 2.06
CA ARG A 156 -0.78 4.27 2.95
C ARG A 156 0.54 4.38 3.72
N LYS A 157 0.49 4.09 5.01
CA LYS A 157 1.65 4.06 5.89
C LYS A 157 1.44 3.02 6.97
N VAL A 158 2.46 2.21 7.24
CA VAL A 158 2.49 1.28 8.36
C VAL A 158 3.79 1.43 9.12
N ALA A 159 3.71 1.48 10.45
CA ALA A 159 4.90 1.41 11.29
C ALA A 159 4.61 0.75 12.63
N PHE A 160 5.65 0.21 13.25
CA PHE A 160 5.63 -0.35 14.59
C PHE A 160 6.70 0.34 15.43
N LEU A 161 6.30 0.90 16.57
CA LEU A 161 7.24 1.53 17.52
C LEU A 161 7.91 0.50 18.42
N ASN A 162 7.26 -0.66 18.59
CA ASN A 162 7.79 -1.82 19.30
C ASN A 162 7.05 -3.09 18.81
N ASP A 163 7.32 -4.23 19.45
CA ASP A 163 6.77 -5.52 19.03
C ASP A 163 5.23 -5.59 19.12
N ASP A 164 4.61 -4.80 20.01
CA ASP A 164 3.17 -4.82 20.29
C ASP A 164 2.43 -3.64 19.63
N PHE A 165 2.96 -2.42 19.77
CA PHE A 165 2.30 -1.20 19.31
C PHE A 165 2.75 -0.79 17.90
N GLY A 166 1.76 -0.56 17.05
CA GLY A 166 1.94 -0.03 15.71
C GLY A 166 0.69 0.71 15.23
N TYR A 167 0.81 1.32 14.06
CA TYR A 167 -0.27 2.07 13.44
C TYR A 167 -0.30 1.85 11.93
N VAL A 168 -1.49 2.02 11.37
CA VAL A 168 -1.74 2.11 9.94
C VAL A 168 -2.50 3.41 9.66
N ILE A 169 -2.01 4.19 8.70
CA ILE A 169 -2.67 5.40 8.22
C ILE A 169 -2.97 5.19 6.74
N VAL A 170 -4.24 5.31 6.38
CA VAL A 170 -4.70 5.14 5.00
C VAL A 170 -5.65 6.25 4.61
N SER A 171 -5.56 6.69 3.36
CA SER A 171 -6.52 7.62 2.76
C SER A 171 -7.12 7.04 1.48
N GLY A 172 -8.30 7.51 1.09
CA GLY A 172 -8.97 7.06 -0.12
C GLY A 172 -10.19 7.90 -0.48
N ASP A 173 -10.91 7.48 -1.51
CA ASP A 173 -12.10 8.16 -2.04
C ASP A 173 -11.83 9.63 -2.42
N ARG A 174 -10.71 9.86 -3.10
CA ARG A 174 -10.27 11.21 -3.44
C ARG A 174 -11.20 11.86 -4.46
N THR A 175 -11.78 13.01 -4.10
CA THR A 175 -12.64 13.82 -4.98
C THR A 175 -12.31 15.31 -4.79
N MET A 176 -12.00 16.02 -5.88
CA MET A 176 -11.81 17.49 -5.88
C MET A 176 -10.84 17.99 -4.78
N SER A 177 -9.66 17.35 -4.65
CA SER A 177 -8.64 17.65 -3.63
C SER A 177 -9.07 17.39 -2.18
N GLN A 178 -10.12 16.59 -2.00
CA GLN A 178 -10.54 16.08 -0.71
C GLN A 178 -10.45 14.55 -0.69
N GLU A 179 -10.30 13.96 0.48
CA GLU A 179 -10.28 12.51 0.67
C GLU A 179 -10.75 12.11 2.07
N GLY A 180 -11.13 10.84 2.21
CA GLY A 180 -11.34 10.21 3.50
C GLY A 180 -10.01 9.76 4.09
N LEU A 181 -9.83 9.99 5.40
CA LEU A 181 -8.69 9.52 6.17
C LEU A 181 -9.15 8.46 7.18
N SER A 182 -8.33 7.46 7.44
CA SER A 182 -8.53 6.55 8.56
C SER A 182 -7.20 6.15 9.18
N VAL A 183 -7.17 6.19 10.51
CA VAL A 183 -6.03 5.79 11.33
C VAL A 183 -6.46 4.59 12.15
N PHE A 184 -5.60 3.58 12.20
CA PHE A 184 -5.81 2.35 12.94
C PHE A 184 -4.61 2.10 13.84
N LEU A 185 -4.88 1.67 15.07
CA LEU A 185 -3.86 1.32 16.05
C LEU A 185 -3.92 -0.17 16.33
N THR A 186 -2.76 -0.78 16.59
CA THR A 186 -2.65 -2.14 17.11
C THR A 186 -1.89 -2.11 18.43
N HIS A 187 -2.30 -2.99 19.34
CA HIS A 187 -1.64 -3.21 20.64
C HIS A 187 -1.22 -4.66 20.84
N ASP A 188 -1.28 -5.49 19.79
CA ASP A 188 -1.01 -6.93 19.82
C ASP A 188 -0.10 -7.40 18.66
N GLY A 189 0.72 -6.47 18.15
CA GLY A 189 1.71 -6.75 17.12
C GLY A 189 1.14 -6.85 15.71
N GLY A 190 -0.05 -6.31 15.48
CA GLY A 190 -0.73 -6.28 14.17
C GLY A 190 -1.76 -7.38 13.98
N LYS A 191 -2.11 -8.14 15.02
CA LYS A 191 -3.12 -9.21 14.92
C LYS A 191 -4.54 -8.65 14.88
N SER A 192 -4.77 -7.53 15.57
CA SER A 192 -6.01 -6.77 15.50
C SER A 192 -5.75 -5.26 15.42
N TRP A 193 -6.72 -4.56 14.85
CA TRP A 193 -6.63 -3.13 14.55
C TRP A 193 -7.90 -2.41 15.03
N GLU A 194 -7.70 -1.28 15.71
CA GLU A 194 -8.78 -0.44 16.22
C GLU A 194 -8.76 0.91 15.50
N LYS A 195 -9.90 1.30 14.92
CA LYS A 195 -10.02 2.59 14.23
C LYS A 195 -10.14 3.73 15.24
N THR A 196 -9.38 4.80 15.03
CA THR A 196 -9.47 6.01 15.86
C THR A 196 -10.61 6.94 15.42
N ASN A 197 -10.94 7.93 16.25
CA ASN A 197 -11.65 9.12 15.76
C ASN A 197 -10.66 9.87 14.83
N GLY A 198 -11.11 10.51 13.75
CA GLY A 198 -10.23 11.30 12.87
C GLY A 198 -10.39 12.80 13.14
N PRO A 199 -9.46 13.65 12.69
CA PRO A 199 -9.68 15.10 12.68
C PRO A 199 -10.84 15.48 11.74
N ASP A 200 -11.53 16.58 12.05
CA ASP A 200 -12.61 17.13 11.21
C ASP A 200 -12.02 17.91 10.03
N THR A 201 -11.41 17.18 9.09
CA THR A 201 -10.85 17.71 7.85
C THR A 201 -10.94 16.66 6.75
N THR A 202 -11.11 17.12 5.51
CA THR A 202 -11.08 16.27 4.31
C THR A 202 -9.92 16.62 3.40
N ARG A 203 -8.97 17.47 3.84
CA ARG A 203 -7.79 17.82 3.04
C ARG A 203 -6.94 16.58 2.79
N LEU A 204 -6.18 16.61 1.68
CA LEU A 204 -5.25 15.53 1.38
C LEU A 204 -4.17 15.43 2.46
N ILE A 205 -3.98 14.21 2.99
CA ILE A 205 -2.88 13.91 3.92
C ILE A 205 -1.55 13.97 3.18
N ALA A 206 -0.58 14.64 3.79
CA ALA A 206 0.80 14.70 3.36
C ALA A 206 1.61 13.60 4.05
N ASP A 207 1.47 13.46 5.36
CA ASP A 207 2.17 12.46 6.18
C ASP A 207 1.46 12.25 7.52
N GLY A 208 1.87 11.25 8.30
CA GLY A 208 1.42 11.06 9.66
C GLY A 208 2.14 9.92 10.38
N GLY A 209 2.08 9.95 11.71
CA GLY A 209 2.68 8.91 12.53
C GLY A 209 2.56 9.15 14.02
N PHE A 210 3.04 8.19 14.80
CA PHE A 210 2.98 8.22 16.26
C PHE A 210 4.39 8.23 16.85
N VAL A 211 4.57 9.01 17.93
CA VAL A 211 5.84 9.06 18.68
C VAL A 211 5.80 8.18 19.92
N ASP A 212 4.60 7.87 20.40
CA ASP A 212 4.31 6.87 21.41
C ASP A 212 2.86 6.37 21.24
N LYS A 213 2.39 5.54 22.17
CA LYS A 213 1.06 4.91 22.08
C LYS A 213 -0.13 5.88 22.19
N ASP A 214 0.09 7.06 22.77
CA ASP A 214 -0.96 8.03 23.07
C ASP A 214 -0.85 9.26 22.15
N THR A 215 0.37 9.59 21.69
CA THR A 215 0.69 10.81 20.95
C THR A 215 0.97 10.55 19.48
N GLY A 216 0.13 11.12 18.61
CA GLY A 216 0.21 10.96 17.16
C GLY A 216 -0.06 12.26 16.41
N PHE A 217 0.40 12.31 15.16
CA PHE A 217 0.40 13.50 14.30
C PHE A 217 -0.10 13.17 12.90
N LEU A 218 -0.88 14.08 12.33
CA LEU A 218 -1.36 14.02 10.95
C LEU A 218 -1.07 15.38 10.29
N SER A 219 -0.31 15.35 9.20
CA SER A 219 0.09 16.53 8.44
C SER A 219 -0.71 16.58 7.13
N PHE A 220 -1.30 17.72 6.82
CA PHE A 220 -2.16 17.93 5.65
C PHE A 220 -1.61 19.03 4.75
N GLY A 221 -2.19 19.14 3.55
CA GLY A 221 -1.91 20.26 2.65
C GLY A 221 -0.84 19.95 1.61
N THR A 222 -1.12 18.99 0.73
CA THR A 222 -0.23 18.66 -0.39
C THR A 222 -0.36 19.62 -1.58
N ILE A 223 -1.41 20.45 -1.62
CA ILE A 223 -1.68 21.37 -2.73
C ILE A 223 -1.71 22.80 -2.18
N ASN A 224 -0.74 23.61 -2.60
CA ASN A 224 -0.57 25.01 -2.22
C ASN A 224 -0.74 25.27 -0.71
N PRO A 225 0.00 24.57 0.17
CA PRO A 225 -0.01 24.87 1.60
C PRO A 225 0.56 26.27 1.86
N GLU A 226 -0.09 27.02 2.75
CA GLU A 226 0.33 28.37 3.17
C GLU A 226 0.96 28.33 4.57
N ASP A 227 0.55 27.38 5.40
CA ASP A 227 1.04 27.15 6.76
C ASP A 227 1.13 25.63 7.05
N PRO A 228 1.92 25.21 8.05
CA PRO A 228 1.88 23.84 8.55
C PRO A 228 0.48 23.48 9.06
N ASP A 229 -0.19 22.55 8.37
CA ASP A 229 -1.52 22.08 8.75
C ASP A 229 -1.41 20.72 9.45
N VAL A 230 -1.11 20.76 10.75
CA VAL A 230 -0.86 19.56 11.56
C VAL A 230 -1.93 19.40 12.62
N TYR A 231 -2.45 18.19 12.77
CA TYR A 231 -3.28 17.77 13.88
C TYR A 231 -2.51 16.83 14.79
N VAL A 232 -2.74 16.96 16.09
CA VAL A 232 -2.14 16.14 17.14
C VAL A 232 -3.24 15.45 17.95
N THR A 233 -2.99 14.20 18.32
CA THR A 233 -3.71 13.49 19.38
C THR A 233 -2.76 13.25 20.55
N GLN A 234 -3.28 13.27 21.77
CA GLN A 234 -2.57 12.90 23.00
C GLN A 234 -3.37 11.86 23.81
N ASP A 235 -4.38 11.25 23.18
CA ASP A 235 -5.32 10.31 23.79
C ASP A 235 -5.56 9.10 22.86
N ALA A 236 -4.53 8.66 22.14
CA ALA A 236 -4.56 7.51 21.23
C ALA A 236 -5.61 7.64 20.10
N GLY A 237 -5.80 8.87 19.60
CA GLY A 237 -6.71 9.18 18.52
C GLY A 237 -8.19 9.23 18.93
N ASN A 238 -8.51 9.32 20.22
CA ASN A 238 -9.88 9.58 20.66
C ASN A 238 -10.30 11.02 20.33
N SER A 239 -9.36 11.96 20.32
CA SER A 239 -9.56 13.32 19.85
C SER A 239 -8.32 13.82 19.09
N TRP A 240 -8.56 14.75 18.16
CA TRP A 240 -7.51 15.39 17.37
C TRP A 240 -7.72 16.90 17.40
N GLU A 241 -6.66 17.64 17.71
CA GLU A 241 -6.66 19.09 17.77
C GLU A 241 -5.63 19.65 16.80
N LYS A 242 -5.92 20.81 16.20
CA LYS A 242 -4.95 21.47 15.32
C LYS A 242 -3.80 22.05 16.15
N ALA A 243 -2.58 21.65 15.83
CA ALA A 243 -1.37 22.17 16.46
C ALA A 243 -1.08 23.60 15.98
N THR A 244 -0.48 24.40 16.86
CA THR A 244 -0.13 25.80 16.56
C THR A 244 1.36 25.92 16.25
N PHE A 245 1.70 26.48 15.09
CA PHE A 245 3.08 26.77 14.70
C PHE A 245 3.37 28.27 14.80
N ASN A 246 4.36 28.62 15.62
CA ASN A 246 4.87 29.98 15.75
C ASN A 246 5.98 30.20 14.71
N VAL A 247 5.55 30.48 13.47
CA VAL A 247 6.46 30.76 12.35
C VAL A 247 6.89 32.23 12.38
N PRO A 248 8.20 32.54 12.41
CA PRO A 248 8.67 33.92 12.31
C PRO A 248 8.26 34.57 10.98
N GLU A 249 7.92 35.86 10.98
CA GLU A 249 7.43 36.61 9.79
C GLU A 249 8.34 36.47 8.55
N LYS A 250 9.66 36.38 8.76
CA LYS A 250 10.62 36.16 7.65
C LYS A 250 10.49 34.81 6.94
N TYR A 251 9.77 33.86 7.53
CA TYR A 251 9.52 32.51 7.01
C TYR A 251 8.04 32.26 6.69
N ASP A 252 7.22 33.32 6.66
CA ASP A 252 5.83 33.23 6.24
C ASP A 252 5.73 32.61 4.84
N LEU A 253 4.83 31.64 4.68
CA LEU A 253 4.65 30.82 3.46
C LEU A 253 5.88 30.00 3.01
N ILE A 254 6.98 29.95 3.79
CA ILE A 254 8.20 29.23 3.42
C ILE A 254 8.18 27.80 3.94
N PHE A 255 7.96 27.58 5.23
CA PHE A 255 7.95 26.23 5.83
C PHE A 255 6.52 25.82 6.12
N VAL A 256 5.96 24.96 5.28
CA VAL A 256 4.51 24.75 5.15
C VAL A 256 4.07 23.28 5.15
N SER A 257 5.00 22.33 5.02
CA SER A 257 4.67 20.90 4.99
C SER A 257 5.48 20.14 6.03
N ALA A 258 4.84 19.80 7.15
CA ALA A 258 5.49 19.13 8.27
C ALA A 258 5.65 17.63 8.02
N GLU A 259 6.81 17.10 8.39
CA GLU A 259 7.08 15.66 8.52
C GLU A 259 6.47 15.11 9.84
N VAL A 260 6.56 13.81 10.06
CA VAL A 260 6.23 13.23 11.38
C VAL A 260 7.24 13.73 12.42
N PRO A 261 6.77 14.30 13.55
CA PRO A 261 7.66 14.66 14.65
C PRO A 261 8.42 13.47 15.23
N MET A 262 9.58 13.74 15.80
CA MET A 262 10.40 12.76 16.50
C MET A 262 10.74 13.25 17.91
N LYS A 263 11.03 12.30 18.80
CA LYS A 263 11.46 12.61 20.17
C LYS A 263 12.96 12.91 20.20
N GLU A 264 13.31 14.12 20.64
CA GLU A 264 14.69 14.55 20.86
C GLU A 264 14.91 14.87 22.35
N GLY A 265 15.45 13.89 23.08
CA GLY A 265 15.65 14.03 24.52
C GLY A 265 14.34 14.23 25.29
N ASP A 266 14.11 15.43 25.79
CA ASP A 266 12.97 15.83 26.63
C ASP A 266 11.85 16.58 25.87
N HIS A 267 12.00 16.78 24.56
CA HIS A 267 11.05 17.51 23.73
C HIS A 267 10.77 16.78 22.41
N LEU A 268 9.80 17.27 21.66
CA LEU A 268 9.58 16.84 20.28
C LEU A 268 10.20 17.84 19.32
N ALA A 269 10.72 17.33 18.21
CA ALA A 269 11.20 18.12 17.10
C ALA A 269 10.48 17.70 15.82
N VAL A 270 10.22 18.65 14.94
CA VAL A 270 9.67 18.39 13.61
C VAL A 270 10.42 19.20 12.57
N LEU A 271 10.65 18.58 11.42
CA LEU A 271 11.15 19.27 10.23
C LEU A 271 9.97 19.64 9.35
N VAL A 272 9.99 20.88 8.87
CA VAL A 272 8.94 21.44 8.03
C VAL A 272 9.56 21.84 6.69
N ASN A 273 9.12 21.15 5.65
CA ASN A 273 9.50 21.33 4.26
C ASN A 273 8.81 22.55 3.65
N GLN A 274 9.31 22.97 2.49
CA GLN A 274 8.80 24.13 1.77
C GLN A 274 7.58 23.85 0.89
N GLY A 275 7.05 22.62 0.96
CA GLY A 275 5.96 22.18 0.10
C GLY A 275 6.37 22.05 -1.37
N PRO A 276 5.43 21.73 -2.27
CA PRO A 276 5.72 21.42 -3.67
C PRO A 276 6.19 22.61 -4.50
N ASN A 277 5.94 23.84 -4.03
CA ASN A 277 6.24 25.08 -4.76
C ASN A 277 7.40 25.87 -4.14
N GLY A 278 8.04 25.37 -3.09
CA GLY A 278 9.06 26.09 -2.36
C GLY A 278 10.40 26.15 -3.09
N ASP A 279 11.01 27.34 -3.17
CA ASP A 279 12.31 27.58 -3.79
C ASP A 279 13.27 28.37 -2.87
N TYR A 280 12.91 28.57 -1.61
CA TYR A 280 13.73 29.29 -0.64
C TYR A 280 15.08 28.60 -0.45
N LEU A 281 16.15 29.36 -0.67
CA LEU A 281 17.53 28.87 -0.73
C LEU A 281 17.71 27.64 -1.66
N GLY A 282 16.95 27.63 -2.76
CA GLY A 282 16.98 26.56 -3.76
C GLY A 282 16.29 25.27 -3.30
N GLY A 283 15.38 25.33 -2.33
CA GLY A 283 14.64 24.17 -1.81
C GLY A 283 15.47 23.22 -0.94
N LYS A 284 16.68 23.63 -0.55
CA LYS A 284 17.66 22.78 0.15
C LYS A 284 17.63 22.90 1.67
N VAL A 285 16.67 23.65 2.20
CA VAL A 285 16.54 23.88 3.64
C VAL A 285 15.15 23.53 4.13
N LYS A 286 15.09 22.99 5.34
CA LYS A 286 13.86 22.77 6.11
C LYS A 286 13.89 23.64 7.37
N GLY A 287 12.72 23.97 7.90
CA GLY A 287 12.59 24.62 9.19
C GLY A 287 12.48 23.57 10.29
N LYS A 288 13.37 23.60 11.28
CA LYS A 288 13.25 22.78 12.49
C LYS A 288 12.44 23.53 13.53
N PHE A 289 11.37 22.91 14.01
CA PHE A 289 10.52 23.42 15.08
C PHE A 289 10.58 22.49 16.29
N ILE A 290 10.43 23.06 17.49
CA ILE A 290 10.48 22.33 18.76
C ILE A 290 9.17 22.53 19.52
N SER A 291 8.67 21.45 20.10
CA SER A 291 7.53 21.47 21.01
C SER A 291 7.90 20.92 22.39
N LYS A 292 7.45 21.61 23.43
CA LYS A 292 7.64 21.23 24.85
C LYS A 292 6.34 20.79 25.54
N ASP A 293 5.24 20.77 24.80
CA ASP A 293 3.89 20.44 25.28
C ASP A 293 3.30 19.24 24.50
N ASN A 294 4.17 18.30 24.12
CA ASN A 294 3.83 17.10 23.36
C ASN A 294 3.11 17.40 22.03
N GLY A 295 3.51 18.49 21.38
CA GLY A 295 3.13 18.81 20.00
C GLY A 295 1.88 19.68 19.83
N GLN A 296 1.37 20.28 20.91
CA GLN A 296 0.28 21.26 20.81
C GLN A 296 0.78 22.59 20.23
N THR A 297 1.96 23.05 20.65
CA THR A 297 2.61 24.25 20.14
C THR A 297 4.04 23.98 19.66
N TRP A 298 4.42 24.66 18.59
CA TRP A 298 5.71 24.48 17.90
C TRP A 298 6.39 25.83 17.69
N ASP A 299 7.59 25.99 18.23
CA ASP A 299 8.42 27.18 18.06
C ASP A 299 9.54 26.92 17.06
N PHE A 300 9.76 27.87 16.14
CA PHE A 300 10.90 27.79 15.22
C PHE A 300 12.23 27.78 16.00
N SER A 301 13.07 26.81 15.69
CA SER A 301 14.40 26.68 16.28
C SER A 301 15.49 27.16 15.32
N LYS A 302 15.60 26.55 14.14
CA LYS A 302 16.66 26.82 13.16
C LYS A 302 16.30 26.31 11.76
N GLU A 303 17.01 26.79 10.75
CA GLU A 303 17.08 26.12 9.45
C GLU A 303 18.01 24.90 9.56
N VAL A 304 17.71 23.86 8.79
CA VAL A 304 18.56 22.67 8.61
C VAL A 304 18.67 22.33 7.13
N GLU A 305 19.78 21.72 6.70
CA GLU A 305 19.91 21.25 5.33
C GLU A 305 19.01 20.03 5.09
N SER A 306 18.37 19.96 3.92
CA SER A 306 17.42 18.89 3.61
C SER A 306 18.04 17.48 3.59
N ASN A 307 19.37 17.38 3.56
CA ASN A 307 20.11 16.12 3.48
C ASN A 307 20.59 15.60 4.85
N GLU A 308 20.36 16.32 5.96
CA GLU A 308 20.78 15.88 7.30
C GLU A 308 19.86 14.80 7.93
N THR A 309 18.97 14.19 7.16
CA THR A 309 17.97 13.20 7.66
C THR A 309 18.46 11.75 7.78
N ASP A 310 19.74 11.45 7.49
CA ASP A 310 20.29 10.08 7.46
C ASP A 310 21.33 9.74 8.55
N GLU A 311 21.36 10.46 9.70
CA GLU A 311 22.24 10.11 10.84
C GLU A 311 21.49 9.55 12.07
#